data_AF-A0A9D1B3E1-F1
#
_entry.id   AF-A0A9D1B3E1-F1
#
_cell.length_a   1.000
_cell.length_b   1.000
_cell.length_c   1.000
_cell.angle_alpha   90.00
_cell.angle_beta   90.00
_cell.angle_gamma   90.00
#
_symmetry.space_group_name_H-M   'P 1'
#
loop_
_entity.id
_entity.type
_entity.pdbx_description
1 polymer ?
#
loop_
_entity_poly.entity_id
_entity_poly.type
_entity_poly.pdbx_seq_one_letter_code
_entity_poly.pdbx_strand_id
1 'polypeptide(L)'
;MSHDIPELDTAGLRRAGLATGAVLAGLFGLLLPWLLGRDLPLWPWLAGGGLAAWGLLAPASLAPLYRLWMRFGAVLGWINS
;
A
#
# COMPACT_ATOMS: atom_id res chain seq x y z
N MET A 1 -6.10 -3.48 28.50
CA MET A 1 -6.12 -2.62 27.32
C MET A 1 -6.44 -3.49 26.12
N SER A 2 -7.72 -3.58 25.79
CA SER A 2 -8.22 -4.31 24.63
C SER A 2 -7.56 -3.70 23.40
N HIS A 3 -6.74 -4.47 22.68
CA HIS A 3 -6.29 -4.09 21.35
C HIS A 3 -7.50 -4.23 20.43
N ASP A 4 -8.43 -3.28 20.52
CA ASP A 4 -9.47 -3.09 19.53
C ASP A 4 -8.72 -2.69 18.27
N ILE A 5 -8.59 -3.63 17.34
CA ILE A 5 -8.19 -3.34 15.98
C ILE A 5 -9.20 -2.29 15.53
N PRO A 6 -8.82 -1.01 15.36
CA PRO A 6 -9.78 0.00 14.95
C PRO A 6 -10.39 -0.52 13.66
N GLU A 7 -11.72 -0.64 13.63
CA GLU A 7 -12.44 -0.89 12.38
C GLU A 7 -11.85 0.09 11.38
N LEU A 8 -11.10 -0.41 10.39
CA LEU A 8 -10.48 0.45 9.40
C LEU A 8 -11.62 1.07 8.62
N ASP A 9 -12.01 2.24 9.10
CA ASP A 9 -13.03 3.05 8.50
C ASP A 9 -12.64 3.29 7.03
N THR A 10 -13.60 3.50 6.15
CA THR A 10 -13.34 3.60 4.69
C THR A 10 -12.24 4.64 4.36
N ALA A 11 -12.06 5.63 5.24
CA ALA A 11 -10.97 6.60 5.22
C ALA A 11 -9.56 6.01 5.46
N GLY A 12 -9.41 5.01 6.33
CA GLY A 12 -8.17 4.28 6.58
C GLY A 12 -7.72 3.46 5.36
N LEU A 13 -8.67 2.80 4.68
CA LEU A 13 -8.41 2.06 3.44
C LEU A 13 -7.98 2.99 2.29
N ARG A 14 -8.60 4.17 2.18
CA ARG A 14 -8.19 5.21 1.22
C ARG A 14 -6.78 5.73 1.48
N ARG A 15 -6.45 6.03 2.75
CA ARG A 15 -5.10 6.47 3.14
C ARG A 15 -4.05 5.39 2.88
N ALA A 16 -4.37 4.13 3.11
CA ALA A 16 -3.48 3.02 2.79
C ALA A 16 -3.20 2.96 1.28
N GLY A 17 -4.23 2.97 0.43
CA GLY A 17 -4.06 2.98 -1.03
C GLY A 17 -3.26 4.19 -1.55
N LEU A 18 -3.54 5.39 -1.03
CA LEU A 18 -2.80 6.61 -1.35
C LEU A 18 -1.34 6.56 -0.89
N ALA A 19 -1.08 6.14 0.34
CA ALA A 19 0.27 6.05 0.88
C ALA A 19 1.11 5.01 0.12
N THR A 20 0.56 3.81 -0.11
CA THR A 20 1.24 2.77 -0.88
C THR A 20 1.48 3.20 -2.32
N GLY A 21 0.49 3.81 -2.99
CA GLY A 21 0.64 4.32 -4.36
C GLY A 21 1.68 5.44 -4.47
N ALA A 22 1.68 6.38 -3.51
CA ALA A 22 2.65 7.48 -3.45
C ALA A 22 4.08 6.97 -3.18
N VAL A 23 4.25 5.99 -2.29
CA VAL A 23 5.55 5.35 -2.07
C VAL A 23 6.01 4.60 -3.31
N LEU A 24 5.13 3.85 -3.98
CA LEU A 24 5.50 3.13 -5.21
C LEU A 24 5.94 4.09 -6.33
N ALA A 25 5.13 5.11 -6.62
CA ALA A 25 5.44 6.09 -7.65
C ALA A 25 6.68 6.95 -7.29
N GLY A 26 6.76 7.43 -6.05
CA GLY A 26 7.87 8.26 -5.59
C GLY A 26 9.18 7.49 -5.46
N LEU A 27 9.15 6.29 -4.88
CA LEU A 27 10.36 5.51 -4.63
C LEU A 27 10.86 4.82 -5.91
N PHE A 28 10.01 4.07 -6.60
CA PHE A 28 10.41 3.29 -7.77
C PHE A 28 10.29 4.06 -9.09
N GLY A 29 9.37 5.03 -9.17
CA GLY A 29 9.18 5.84 -10.36
C GLY A 29 10.10 7.06 -10.44
N LEU A 30 10.58 7.57 -9.29
CA LEU A 30 11.39 8.79 -9.23
C LEU A 30 12.72 8.61 -8.48
N LEU A 31 12.69 8.25 -7.19
CA LEU A 31 13.88 8.29 -6.32
C LEU A 31 14.95 7.26 -6.71
N LEU A 32 14.59 6.00 -6.92
CA LEU A 32 15.51 4.94 -7.34
C LEU A 32 16.12 5.22 -8.72
N PRO A 33 15.32 5.48 -9.78
CA PRO A 33 15.86 5.76 -11.11
C PRO A 33 16.79 6.97 -11.09
N TRP A 34 16.40 8.03 -10.37
CA TRP A 34 17.22 9.23 -10.23
C TRP A 34 18.55 8.94 -9.52
N LEU A 35 18.53 8.19 -8.42
CA LEU A 35 19.74 7.81 -7.67
C LEU A 35 20.65 6.87 -8.46
N LEU A 36 20.08 6.03 -9.32
CA LEU A 36 20.79 5.07 -10.16
C LEU A 36 21.22 5.65 -11.52
N GLY A 37 20.87 6.91 -11.83
CA GLY A 37 21.11 7.53 -13.13
C GLY A 37 20.42 6.81 -14.30
N ARG A 38 19.27 6.18 -14.04
CA ARG A 38 18.47 5.42 -15.00
C ARG A 38 17.30 6.27 -15.49
N ASP A 39 16.80 5.95 -16.68
CA ASP A 39 15.56 6.54 -17.19
C ASP A 39 14.39 6.25 -16.25
N LEU A 40 13.48 7.22 -16.13
CA LEU A 40 12.26 7.10 -15.32
C LEU A 40 11.35 6.04 -15.94
N PRO A 41 11.24 4.83 -15.34
CA PRO A 41 10.42 3.78 -15.91
C PRO A 41 8.94 4.18 -15.74
N LEU A 42 8.11 3.95 -16.76
CA LEU A 42 6.68 4.31 -16.72
C LEU A 42 5.84 3.33 -15.88
N TRP A 43 6.29 2.09 -15.74
CA TRP A 43 5.53 1.03 -15.06
C TRP A 43 5.22 1.31 -13.57
N PRO A 44 6.09 1.95 -12.73
CA PRO A 44 5.77 2.27 -11.34
C PRO A 44 4.75 3.41 -11.22
N TRP A 45 4.70 4.31 -12.19
CA TRP A 45 3.69 5.36 -12.26
C TRP A 45 2.33 4.77 -12.61
N LEU A 46 2.28 3.85 -13.58
CA LEU A 46 1.05 3.13 -13.93
C LEU A 46 0.59 2.20 -12.79
N ALA A 47 1.52 1.47 -12.16
CA ALA A 47 1.22 0.58 -11.05
C ALA A 47 0.81 1.36 -9.79
N GLY A 48 1.58 2.38 -9.41
CA GLY A 48 1.31 3.21 -8.23
C GLY A 48 0.08 4.10 -8.40
N GLY A 49 -0.09 4.72 -9.57
CA GLY A 49 -1.30 5.47 -9.93
C GLY A 49 -2.53 4.57 -10.03
N GLY A 50 -2.40 3.38 -10.62
CA GLY A 50 -3.46 2.37 -10.68
C GLY A 50 -3.87 1.88 -9.30
N LEU A 51 -2.91 1.57 -8.41
CA LEU A 51 -3.16 1.19 -7.02
C LEU A 51 -3.80 2.32 -6.22
N ALA A 52 -3.33 3.56 -6.38
CA ALA A 52 -3.91 4.72 -5.73
C ALA A 52 -5.36 4.96 -6.20
N ALA A 53 -5.60 4.92 -7.52
CA ALA A 53 -6.92 5.05 -8.11
C ALA A 53 -7.86 3.91 -7.66
N TRP A 54 -7.38 2.66 -7.60
CA TRP A 54 -8.15 1.52 -7.09
C TRP A 54 -8.49 1.70 -5.60
N GLY A 55 -7.54 2.17 -4.80
CA GLY A 55 -7.76 2.50 -3.39
C GLY A 55 -8.74 3.65 -3.17
N LEU A 56 -8.84 4.57 -4.13
CA LEU A 56 -9.78 5.70 -4.10
C LEU A 56 -11.19 5.32 -4.58
N LEU A 57 -11.27 4.52 -5.66
CA LEU A 57 -12.50 4.12 -6.35
C LEU A 57 -13.19 2.92 -5.69
N ALA A 58 -12.42 1.94 -5.21
CA ALA A 58 -12.94 0.72 -4.61
C ALA A 58 -12.17 0.31 -3.32
N PRO A 59 -12.05 1.18 -2.31
CA PRO A 59 -11.38 0.85 -1.04
C PRO A 59 -11.99 -0.38 -0.36
N ALA A 60 -13.31 -0.56 -0.47
CA ALA A 60 -14.02 -1.70 0.11
C ALA A 60 -13.63 -3.05 -0.53
N SER A 61 -13.21 -3.06 -1.81
CA SER A 61 -12.71 -4.27 -2.47
C SER A 61 -11.34 -4.72 -1.95
N LEU A 62 -10.57 -3.78 -1.38
CA LEU A 62 -9.28 -4.05 -0.74
C LEU A 62 -9.43 -4.48 0.71
N ALA A 63 -10.60 -4.30 1.35
CA ALA A 63 -10.84 -4.72 2.73
C ALA A 63 -10.57 -6.22 2.98
N PRO A 64 -11.04 -7.19 2.15
CA PRO A 64 -10.72 -8.59 2.36
C PRO A 64 -9.24 -8.91 2.12
N LEU A 65 -8.61 -8.28 1.12
CA LEU A 65 -7.18 -8.46 0.84
C LEU A 65 -6.30 -7.89 1.97
N TYR A 66 -6.67 -6.72 2.50
CA TYR A 66 -6.03 -6.08 3.64
C TYR A 66 -6.15 -6.95 4.90
N ARG A 67 -7.34 -7.49 5.19
CA ARG A 67 -7.56 -8.42 6.30
C ARG A 67 -6.70 -9.67 6.16
N LEU A 68 -6.59 -10.21 4.94
CA LEU A 68 -5.74 -11.36 4.65
C LEU A 68 -4.25 -11.04 4.89
N TRP A 69 -3.78 -9.89 4.39
CA TRP A 69 -2.41 -9.43 4.54
C TRP A 69 -2.03 -9.15 5.99
N MET A 70 -2.90 -8.49 6.77
CA MET A 70 -2.72 -8.30 8.21
C MET A 70 -2.60 -9.63 8.95
N ARG A 71 -3.38 -10.64 8.55
CA ARG A 71 -3.30 -12.00 9.11
C ARG A 71 -1.95 -12.65 8.81
N PHE A 72 -1.43 -12.48 7.59
CA PHE A 72 -0.07 -12.89 7.23
C PHE A 72 0.99 -12.15 8.04
N GLY A 73 0.86 -10.83 8.21
CA GLY A 73 1.77 -10.02 9.02
C GLY A 73 1.79 -10.43 10.49
N ALA A 74 0.64 -10.78 11.06
CA ALA A 74 0.54 -11.28 12.43
C ALA A 74 1.23 -12.65 12.59
N VAL A 75 1.09 -13.55 11.62
CA VAL A 75 1.79 -14.85 11.61
C VAL A 75 3.31 -14.67 11.50
N LEU A 76 3.76 -13.76 10.63
CA LEU A 76 5.19 -13.45 10.49
C LEU A 76 5.77 -12.78 11.74
N GLY A 77 5.02 -11.90 12.39
CA GLY A 77 5.40 -11.30 13.67
C GLY A 77 5.51 -12.32 14.80
N TRP A 78 4.65 -13.35 14.79
CA TRP A 78 4.73 -14.46 15.72
C TRP A 78 6.00 -15.31 15.53
N ILE A 79 6.47 -15.48 14.29
CA ILE A 79 7.75 -16.15 14.02
C ILE A 79 8.96 -15.34 14.53
N ASN A 80 8.79 -14.03 14.70
CA ASN A 80 9.82 -13.11 15.20
C ASN A 80 9.74 -12.86 16.72
N SER A 81 8.92 -13.65 17.45
CA SER A 81 8.74 -13.56 18.91
C SER A 81 9.25 -14.80 19.63
#